data_AF-A0A060C280-F1
#
_entry.id   AF-A0A060C280-F1
#
_cell.length_a   1.000
_cell.length_b   1.000
_cell.length_c   1.000
_cell.angle_alpha   90.00
_cell.angle_beta   90.00
_cell.angle_gamma   90.00
#
_symmetry.space_group_name_H-M   'P 1'
#
loop_
_entity.id
_entity.type
_entity.pdbx_description
1 polymer ?
#
loop_
_entity_poly.entity_id
_entity_poly.type
_entity_poly.pdbx_seq_one_letter_code
_entity_poly.pdbx_strand_id
1 'polypeptide(L)' 'MPDRLKIGVIAGEVSGDLLGGDLIAALKAQTGREIELVGVGGDALTAEGLTSLFDFPNCRSWASPR' A
#
# COMPACT_ATOMS: atom_id res chain seq x y z
N MET A 1 -9.43 22.39 9.64
CA MET A 1 -8.84 21.04 9.81
C MET A 1 -8.21 20.74 8.47
N PRO A 2 -6.88 20.54 8.34
CA PRO A 2 -6.32 20.28 7.02
C PRO A 2 -6.94 18.98 6.51
N ASP A 3 -7.65 19.05 5.38
CA ASP A 3 -8.40 17.91 4.84
C ASP A 3 -7.43 16.73 4.62
N ARG A 4 -7.55 15.69 5.44
CA ARG A 4 -6.78 14.45 5.29
C ARG A 4 -7.16 13.77 3.97
N LEU A 5 -6.18 13.38 3.17
CA LEU A 5 -6.42 12.72 1.89
C LEU A 5 -6.37 11.21 2.09
N LYS A 6 -7.52 10.55 1.99
CA LYS A 6 -7.62 9.10 2.12
C LYS A 6 -7.51 8.43 0.75
N ILE A 7 -6.54 7.54 0.58
CA ILE A 7 -6.21 6.87 -0.68
C ILE A 7 -6.28 5.36 -0.49
N GLY A 8 -7.07 4.71 -1.36
CA GLY A 8 -7.11 3.26 -1.47
C GLY A 8 -6.11 2.75 -2.50
N VAL A 9 -5.29 1.76 -2.15
CA VAL A 9 -4.26 1.18 -3.05
C VAL A 9 -4.25 -0.34 -2.97
N ILE A 10 -4.17 -1.00 -4.12
CA ILE A 10 -4.08 -2.46 -4.23
C ILE A 10 -2.95 -2.80 -5.21
N ALA A 11 -1.84 -3.33 -4.69
CA ALA A 11 -0.74 -3.87 -5.47
C ALA A 11 -0.75 -5.41 -5.39
N GLY A 12 -0.90 -6.06 -6.54
CA GLY A 12 -0.89 -7.53 -6.64
C GLY A 12 0.49 -8.14 -6.93
N GLU A 13 1.47 -7.31 -7.28
CA GLU A 13 2.83 -7.71 -7.65
C GLU A 13 3.85 -6.70 -7.09
N VAL A 14 5.10 -7.13 -6.92
CA VAL A 14 6.20 -6.31 -6.36
C VAL A 14 6.44 -5.04 -7.18
N SER A 15 6.30 -5.11 -8.51
CA SER A 15 6.42 -3.95 -9.39
C SER A 15 5.36 -2.88 -9.09
N GLY A 16 4.12 -3.29 -8.79
CA GLY A 16 3.04 -2.39 -8.43
C GLY A 16 3.20 -1.79 -7.03
N ASP A 17 3.86 -2.50 -6.11
CA ASP A 17 4.15 -1.99 -4.77
C ASP A 17 5.17 -0.84 -4.81
N LEU A 18 6.27 -1.02 -5.56
CA LEU A 18 7.28 0.02 -5.74
C LEU A 18 6.69 1.29 -6.37
N LEU A 19 5.96 1.13 -7.49
CA LEU A 19 5.29 2.24 -8.16
C LEU A 19 4.24 2.92 -7.27
N GLY A 20 3.52 2.13 -6.48
CA GLY A 20 2.56 2.62 -5.50
C GLY A 20 3.24 3.47 -4.42
N GLY A 21 4.34 2.98 -3.85
CA GLY A 21 5.13 3.71 -2.85
C GLY A 21 5.61 5.07 -3.39
N ASP A 22 6.24 5.06 -4.56
CA ASP A 22 6.75 6.28 -5.21
C ASP A 22 5.63 7.30 -5.48
N LEU A 23 4.45 6.83 -5.92
CA LEU A 23 3.29 7.67 -6.14
C LEU A 23 2.83 8.36 -4.84
N ILE A 24 2.74 7.62 -3.73
CA ILE A 24 2.32 8.20 -2.46
C ILE A 24 3.36 9.20 -1.93
N ALA A 25 4.65 8.87 -2.02
CA ALA A 25 5.73 9.78 -1.64
C ALA A 25 5.64 11.11 -2.43
N ALA A 26 5.43 11.03 -3.75
CA ALA A 26 5.25 12.20 -4.60
C ALA A 26 3.99 13.00 -4.25
N LEU A 27 2.88 12.32 -3.91
CA LEU A 27 1.64 12.98 -3.49
C LEU A 27 1.79 13.69 -2.15
N LYS A 28 2.47 13.09 -1.17
CA LYS A 28 2.77 13.74 0.12
C LYS A 28 3.60 15.01 -0.10
N ALA A 29 4.65 14.91 -0.93
CA ALA A 29 5.53 16.04 -1.24
C ALA A 29 4.80 17.18 -1.96
N GLN A 30 3.92 16.86 -2.92
CA GLN A 30 3.20 17.88 -3.70
C GLN A 30 2.04 18.52 -2.95
N THR A 31 1.29 17.73 -2.17
CA THR A 31 0.07 18.22 -1.52
C THR A 31 0.35 18.83 -0.14
N GLY A 32 1.42 18.41 0.53
CA GLY A 32 1.68 18.78 1.93
C GLY A 32 0.59 18.32 2.90
N ARG A 33 -0.29 17.41 2.46
CA ARG A 33 -1.43 16.91 3.23
C ARG A 33 -1.07 15.61 3.92
N GLU A 34 -1.72 15.37 5.06
CA GLU A 34 -1.69 14.07 5.70
C GLU A 34 -2.42 13.05 4.81
N ILE A 35 -1.71 12.00 4.38
CA ILE A 35 -2.26 10.93 3.55
C ILE A 35 -2.57 9.72 4.44
N GLU A 36 -3.80 9.23 4.36
CA GLU A 36 -4.22 7.95 4.93
C GLU A 36 -4.24 6.89 3.84
N LEU A 37 -3.45 5.84 4.00
CA LEU A 37 -3.41 4.73 3.08
C LEU A 37 -4.21 3.54 3.60
N VAL A 38 -5.05 2.97 2.74
CA VAL A 38 -5.80 1.74 3.02
C VAL A 38 -5.70 0.77 1.83
N GLY A 39 -5.58 -0.52 2.10
CA GLY A 39 -5.61 -1.56 1.05
C GLY A 39 -4.54 -2.64 1.19
N VAL A 40 -3.98 -3.07 0.06
CA VAL A 40 -3.06 -4.22 -0.03
C VAL A 40 -1.80 -3.79 -0.76
N GLY A 41 -0.65 -4.05 -0.15
CA GLY A 41 0.64 -3.65 -0.69
C GLY A 41 1.76 -4.42 -0.01
N GLY A 42 2.94 -4.35 -0.61
CA GLY A 42 4.17 -4.92 -0.07
C GLY A 42 4.90 -3.91 0.83
N ASP A 43 6.21 -4.06 0.91
CA ASP A 43 7.06 -3.29 1.81
C ASP A 43 7.12 -1.80 1.43
N ALA A 44 7.07 -1.44 0.15
CA ALA A 44 7.16 -0.05 -0.30
C ALA A 44 5.91 0.75 0.09
N LEU A 45 4.71 0.21 -0.11
CA LEU A 45 3.48 0.86 0.33
C LEU A 45 3.35 0.87 1.86
N THR A 46 3.84 -0.17 2.53
CA THR A 46 3.88 -0.24 4.00
C THR A 46 4.81 0.83 4.59
N ALA A 47 5.96 1.08 3.97
CA ALA A 47 6.87 2.17 4.35
C ALA A 47 6.20 3.56 4.25
N GLU A 48 5.26 3.72 3.32
CA GLU A 48 4.47 4.95 3.19
C GLU A 48 3.30 5.06 4.18
N GLY A 49 3.14 4.08 5.08
CA GLY A 49 2.10 4.08 6.11
C GLY A 49 0.83 3.32 5.73
N LEU A 50 0.88 2.45 4.72
CA LEU A 50 -0.19 1.52 4.44
C LEU A 50 -0.34 0.56 5.62
N THR A 51 -1.54 0.53 6.21
CA THR A 51 -1.93 -0.58 7.07
C THR A 51 -2.31 -1.74 6.17
N SER A 52 -1.35 -2.61 5.85
CA SER A 52 -1.59 -3.75 4.97
C SER A 52 -2.58 -4.71 5.62
N LEU A 53 -3.66 -5.02 4.91
CA LEU A 53 -4.68 -5.97 5.34
C LEU A 53 -4.29 -7.44 5.06
N PHE A 54 -3.17 -7.68 4.38
CA PHE A 54 -2.73 -9.01 3.97
C PHE A 54 -1.21 -9.18 4.04
N ASP A 55 -0.79 -10.11 4.90
CA ASP A 55 0.58 -10.63 4.91
C ASP A 55 0.77 -11.56 3.69
N PHE A 56 1.59 -11.12 2.72
CA PHE A 56 2.00 -11.92 1.55
C PHE A 56 2.60 -13.32 1.85
N PRO A 57 3.18 -13.68 3.03
CA PRO A 57 3.77 -15.00 3.26
C PRO A 57 2.78 -16.17 3.22
N ASN A 58 1.47 -15.96 3.36
CA ASN A 58 0.52 -17.07 3.55
C ASN A 58 -0.19 -17.57 2.27
N CYS A 59 0.18 -17.08 1.08
CA CYS A 59 -0.35 -17.61 -0.19
C CYS A 59 0.14 -19.05 -0.49
N ARG A 60 0.94 -19.67 0.39
CA ARG A 60 1.42 -21.06 0.25
C ARG A 60 0.53 -22.10 0.94
N SER A 61 -0.35 -21.70 1.86
CA SER A 61 -1.23 -22.66 2.56
C SER A 61 -2.48 -23.05 1.78
N TRP A 62 -2.82 -22.30 0.71
CA TRP A 62 -3.96 -22.58 -0.17
C TRP A 62 -3.66 -23.55 -1.32
N ALA A 63 -2.39 -23.90 -1.53
CA ALA A 63 -1.95 -24.83 -2.58
C ALA A 63 -1.92 -26.30 -2.10
N SER A 64 -2.66 -26.65 -1.04
CA SER A 64 -2.86 -28.05 -0.67
C SER A 64 -4.01 -28.64 -1.49
N PRO A 65 -3.77 -29.62 -2.37
CA PRO A 65 -4.85 -30.35 -3.03
C PRO A 65 -5.55 -31.21 -1.97
N ARG A 66 -6.80 -30.87 -1.65
CA ARG A 66 -7.75 -31.86 -1.16
C ARG A 66 -8.81 -32.06 -2.23
#